data_AF-A0A382N325-F1
#
_entry.id   AF-A0A382N325-F1
#
_cell.length_a   1.000
_cell.length_b   1.000
_cell.length_c   1.000
_cell.angle_alpha   90.00
_cell.angle_beta   90.00
_cell.angle_gamma   90.00
#
_symmetry.space_group_name_H-M   'P 1'
#
loop_
_entity.id
_entity.type
_entity.pdbx_description
1 polymer ?
#
loop_
_entity_poly.entity_id
_entity_poly.type
_entity_poly.pdbx_seq_one_letter_code
_entity_poly.pdbx_strand_id
1 'polypeptide(L)'
;MLEDQSAEETLPARIPIFPLGGVLLLPNARLPLNIFEPRYLDMTRDAMAGDRVIGMVQPSPRNLSDERPAIYGIGGAGRITTFQETEENRLEITLTGLSRFTIVEELSVTTRYRQVIADWDRYAADRWGEDEIAGIDRNRLLTALRAYL
;
A
#
# COMPACT_ATOMS: atom_id res chain seq x y z
N MET A 1 -25.49 7.49 21.21
CA MET A 1 -25.63 6.92 19.85
C MET A 1 -24.22 6.74 19.35
N LEU A 2 -23.63 5.59 19.64
CA LEU A 2 -22.27 5.24 19.20
C LEU A 2 -22.45 4.72 17.78
N GLU A 3 -21.96 5.47 16.81
CA GLU A 3 -21.99 5.07 15.41
C GLU A 3 -21.02 3.90 15.23
N ASP A 4 -21.59 2.78 14.85
CA ASP A 4 -20.95 1.58 14.33
C ASP A 4 -20.02 1.94 13.16
N GLN A 5 -18.71 1.78 13.35
CA GLN A 5 -17.71 1.78 12.29
C GLN A 5 -16.59 0.78 12.59
N SER A 6 -16.97 -0.50 12.73
CA SER A 6 -16.04 -1.60 12.41
C SER A 6 -16.46 -2.15 11.05
N ALA A 7 -16.37 -1.31 10.01
CA ALA A 7 -16.36 -1.86 8.67
C ALA A 7 -15.10 -2.70 8.59
N GLU A 8 -15.24 -4.04 8.63
CA GLU A 8 -14.14 -4.94 8.30
C GLU A 8 -13.62 -4.52 6.93
N GLU A 9 -12.51 -3.77 6.95
CA GLU A 9 -11.96 -3.15 5.76
C GLU A 9 -11.41 -4.29 4.88
N THR A 10 -12.28 -4.81 4.02
CA THR A 10 -12.02 -6.00 3.25
C THR A 10 -11.00 -5.65 2.18
N LEU A 11 -9.82 -6.26 2.26
CA LEU A 11 -8.76 -6.02 1.29
C LEU A 11 -9.13 -6.68 -0.04
N PRO A 12 -9.08 -5.94 -1.17
CA PRO A 12 -9.47 -6.47 -2.46
C PRO A 12 -8.53 -7.59 -2.91
N ALA A 13 -9.09 -8.67 -3.46
CA ALA A 13 -8.29 -9.78 -3.98
C ALA A 13 -7.50 -9.40 -5.24
N ARG A 14 -8.04 -8.50 -6.07
CA ARG A 14 -7.38 -8.01 -7.28
C ARG A 14 -6.92 -6.58 -7.07
N ILE A 15 -5.62 -6.33 -7.24
CA ILE A 15 -5.04 -4.99 -7.08
C ILE A 15 -4.11 -4.60 -8.23
N PRO A 16 -4.07 -3.31 -8.61
CA PRO A 16 -2.98 -2.78 -9.42
C PRO A 16 -1.66 -2.84 -8.65
N ILE A 17 -0.56 -3.07 -9.34
CA ILE A 17 0.78 -3.03 -8.73
C ILE A 17 1.68 -1.96 -9.37
N PHE A 18 2.51 -1.36 -8.52
CA PHE A 18 3.56 -0.43 -8.90
C PHE A 18 4.93 -1.06 -8.58
N PRO A 19 5.65 -1.57 -9.59
CA PRO A 19 7.02 -2.02 -9.44
C PRO A 19 7.96 -0.83 -9.17
N LEU A 20 8.43 -0.68 -7.93
CA LEU A 20 9.33 0.39 -7.53
C LEU A 20 10.50 -0.16 -6.70
N GLY A 21 11.72 0.01 -7.21
CA GLY A 21 12.93 -0.43 -6.53
C GLY A 21 13.30 0.47 -5.35
N GLY A 22 13.94 -0.09 -4.33
CA GLY A 22 14.48 0.67 -3.18
C GLY A 22 13.44 1.15 -2.17
N VAL A 23 12.17 0.79 -2.35
CA VAL A 23 11.08 1.16 -1.45
C VAL A 23 10.33 -0.08 -0.96
N LEU A 24 9.91 -0.08 0.31
CA LEU A 24 9.02 -1.06 0.90
C LEU A 24 7.90 -0.30 1.63
N LEU A 25 6.65 -0.66 1.33
CA LEU A 25 5.49 -0.08 2.01
C LEU A 25 5.05 -1.02 3.13
N LEU A 26 5.26 -0.60 4.37
CA LEU A 26 4.85 -1.35 5.56
C LEU A 26 3.51 -0.83 6.09
N PRO A 27 2.76 -1.64 6.86
CA PRO A 27 1.54 -1.18 7.54
C PRO A 27 1.78 0.13 8.30
N ASN A 28 0.83 1.06 8.20
CA ASN A 28 0.84 2.41 8.79
C ASN A 28 1.93 3.37 8.27
N ALA A 29 2.88 2.91 7.44
CA ALA A 29 3.86 3.78 6.83
C ALA A 29 3.21 4.70 5.78
N ARG A 30 3.74 5.92 5.62
CA ARG A 30 3.31 6.86 4.58
C ARG A 30 4.36 6.94 3.49
N LEU A 31 3.92 6.78 2.25
CA LEU A 31 4.77 6.86 1.07
C LEU A 31 4.23 7.91 0.10
N PRO A 32 4.81 9.12 0.07
CA PRO A 32 4.50 10.11 -0.96
C PRO A 32 5.12 9.68 -2.30
N LEU A 33 4.37 9.85 -3.40
CA LEU A 33 4.79 9.50 -4.75
C LEU A 33 4.40 10.59 -5.74
N ASN A 34 5.33 10.90 -6.63
CA ASN A 34 5.11 11.74 -7.80
C ASN A 34 4.93 10.86 -9.04
N ILE A 35 3.71 10.84 -9.57
CA ILE A 35 3.32 10.01 -10.71
C ILE A 35 3.27 10.86 -11.96
N PHE A 36 4.02 10.46 -12.98
CA PHE A 36 4.08 11.18 -14.26
C PHE A 36 4.11 10.24 -15.48
N GLU A 37 4.45 8.97 -15.31
CA GLU A 37 4.39 8.00 -16.41
C GLU A 37 2.94 7.67 -16.78
N PRO A 38 2.56 7.70 -18.09
CA PRO A 38 1.18 7.49 -18.52
C PRO A 38 0.49 6.23 -17.97
N ARG A 39 1.22 5.11 -17.87
CA ARG A 39 0.68 3.86 -17.31
C ARG A 39 0.31 3.97 -15.83
N TYR A 40 1.09 4.72 -15.04
CA TYR A 40 0.84 4.87 -13.61
C TYR A 40 -0.16 5.98 -13.33
N LEU A 41 -0.30 6.96 -14.23
CA LEU A 41 -1.41 7.91 -14.19
C LEU A 41 -2.76 7.20 -14.36
N ASP A 42 -2.89 6.32 -15.36
CA ASP A 42 -4.08 5.48 -15.53
C ASP A 42 -4.33 4.61 -14.30
N MET A 43 -3.29 3.90 -13.83
CA MET A 43 -3.37 3.05 -12.65
C MET A 43 -3.92 3.82 -11.44
N THR A 44 -3.43 5.05 -11.22
CA THR A 44 -3.83 5.87 -10.08
C THR A 44 -5.27 6.33 -10.23
N ARG A 45 -5.68 6.76 -11.43
CA ARG A 45 -7.07 7.15 -11.72
C ARG A 45 -8.04 5.98 -11.55
N ASP A 46 -7.68 4.80 -12.06
CA ASP A 46 -8.47 3.58 -11.94
C ASP A 46 -8.55 3.10 -10.48
N ALA A 47 -7.45 3.17 -9.73
CA ALA A 47 -7.44 2.87 -8.30
C ALA A 47 -8.33 3.83 -7.51
N MET A 48 -8.31 5.13 -7.83
CA MET A 48 -9.16 6.16 -7.21
C MET A 48 -10.66 5.92 -7.46
N ALA A 49 -11.02 5.32 -8.60
CA ALA A 49 -12.39 4.95 -8.94
C ALA A 49 -12.86 3.65 -8.25
N GLY A 50 -11.94 2.82 -7.76
CA GLY A 50 -12.22 1.57 -7.05
C GLY A 50 -11.87 1.65 -5.56
N ASP A 51 -11.18 0.62 -5.06
CA ASP A 51 -10.85 0.45 -3.63
C ASP A 51 -9.75 1.41 -3.11
N ARG A 52 -9.15 2.21 -4.01
CA ARG A 52 -8.02 3.12 -3.72
C ARG A 52 -6.77 2.41 -3.22
N VAL A 53 -6.65 1.11 -3.47
CA VAL A 53 -5.51 0.28 -3.07
C VAL A 53 -4.53 0.10 -4.22
N ILE A 54 -3.24 0.32 -3.94
CA ILE A 54 -2.12 0.03 -4.84
C ILE A 54 -1.13 -0.89 -4.13
N GLY A 55 -0.69 -1.94 -4.82
CA GLY A 55 0.36 -2.83 -4.35
C GLY A 55 1.75 -2.32 -4.75
N MET A 56 2.58 -1.96 -3.78
CA MET A 56 3.99 -1.65 -4.02
C MET A 56 4.82 -2.93 -4.01
N VAL A 57 5.54 -3.21 -5.09
CA VAL A 57 6.31 -4.44 -5.25
C VAL A 57 7.73 -4.11 -5.72
N GLN A 58 8.73 -4.81 -5.20
CA GLN A 58 10.08 -4.62 -5.68
C GLN A 58 10.33 -5.40 -6.99
N PRO A 59 10.97 -4.79 -7.99
CA PRO A 59 11.56 -5.50 -9.10
C PRO A 59 12.61 -6.49 -8.60
N SER A 60 12.62 -7.70 -9.15
CA SER A 60 13.66 -8.69 -8.96
C SER A 60 14.92 -8.25 -9.71
N PRO A 61 16.13 -8.51 -9.17
CA PRO A 61 17.39 -8.27 -9.87
C PRO A 61 17.53 -9.13 -11.14
N ARG A 62 16.68 -10.15 -11.31
CA ARG A 62 16.59 -10.95 -12.52
C ARG A 62 15.94 -10.12 -13.62
N ASN A 63 16.71 -9.81 -14.66
CA ASN A 63 16.27 -9.06 -15.84
C ASN A 63 15.85 -7.61 -15.57
N LEU A 64 16.63 -6.87 -14.77
CA LEU A 64 16.42 -5.42 -14.56
C LEU A 64 16.47 -4.60 -15.87
N SER A 65 17.07 -5.15 -16.93
CA SER A 65 17.16 -4.52 -18.25
C SER A 65 15.88 -4.64 -19.09
N ASP A 66 14.92 -5.46 -18.68
CA ASP A 66 13.67 -5.64 -19.43
C ASP A 66 12.68 -4.51 -19.13
N GLU A 67 11.90 -4.12 -20.14
CA GLU A 67 10.83 -3.11 -19.99
C GLU A 67 9.76 -3.52 -18.97
N ARG A 68 9.67 -4.82 -18.69
CA ARG A 68 8.79 -5.43 -17.69
C ARG A 68 9.61 -6.37 -16.79
N PRO A 69 10.33 -5.84 -15.78
CA PRO A 69 11.17 -6.66 -14.94
C PRO A 69 10.34 -7.68 -14.15
N ALA A 70 10.94 -8.84 -13.90
CA ALA A 70 10.41 -9.80 -12.93
C ALA A 70 10.22 -9.08 -11.59
N ILE A 71 9.23 -9.51 -10.81
CA ILE A 71 8.93 -8.92 -9.49
C ILE A 71 9.11 -9.98 -8.41
N TYR A 72 9.38 -9.54 -7.19
CA TYR A 72 9.27 -10.42 -6.03
C TYR A 72 7.81 -10.82 -5.81
N GLY A 73 7.58 -12.04 -5.31
CA GLY A 73 6.23 -12.55 -5.02
C GLY A 73 5.58 -11.97 -3.77
N ILE A 74 6.20 -10.96 -3.13
CA ILE A 74 5.69 -10.31 -1.93
C ILE A 74 5.76 -8.79 -2.13
N GLY A 75 4.71 -8.09 -1.73
CA GLY A 75 4.60 -6.64 -1.79
C GLY A 75 3.94 -6.04 -0.56
N GLY A 76 3.91 -4.71 -0.52
CA GLY A 76 3.20 -3.93 0.50
C GLY A 76 2.06 -3.15 -0.14
N ALA A 77 0.83 -3.34 0.32
CA ALA A 77 -0.32 -2.62 -0.20
C ALA A 77 -0.55 -1.33 0.57
N GLY A 78 -0.94 -0.29 -0.14
CA GLY A 78 -1.28 1.02 0.43
C GLY A 78 -2.57 1.56 -0.11
N ARG A 79 -3.28 2.31 0.73
CA ARG A 79 -4.43 3.11 0.31
C ARG A 79 -3.99 4.51 -0.05
N ILE A 80 -4.51 5.04 -1.15
CA ILE A 80 -4.35 6.44 -1.50
C ILE A 80 -5.13 7.28 -0.48
N THR A 81 -4.40 8.05 0.33
CA THR A 81 -4.96 8.93 1.37
C THR A 81 -4.88 10.40 0.99
N THR A 82 -3.95 10.77 0.12
CA THR A 82 -3.88 12.10 -0.49
C THR A 82 -3.78 11.94 -2.00
N PHE A 83 -4.48 12.80 -2.74
CA PHE A 83 -4.45 12.88 -4.19
C PHE A 83 -4.50 14.35 -4.61
N GLN A 84 -3.53 14.79 -5.41
CA GLN A 84 -3.47 16.13 -5.98
C GLN A 84 -3.03 16.04 -7.44
N GLU A 85 -3.78 16.68 -8.33
CA GLU A 85 -3.37 16.88 -9.71
C GLU A 85 -2.57 18.17 -9.81
N THR A 86 -1.38 18.09 -10.37
CA THR A 86 -0.48 19.22 -10.59
C THR A 86 -0.41 19.56 -12.08
N GLU A 87 0.34 20.60 -12.43
CA GLU A 87 0.50 21.04 -13.81
C GLU A 87 1.12 19.93 -14.69
N GLU A 88 0.80 19.94 -15.99
CA GLU A 88 1.38 19.03 -16.99
C GLU A 88 1.14 17.52 -16.74
N ASN A 89 -0.08 17.12 -16.33
CA ASN A 89 -0.50 15.71 -16.24
C ASN A 89 0.33 14.90 -15.24
N ARG A 90 0.65 15.52 -14.10
CA ARG A 90 1.35 14.92 -12.98
C ARG A 90 0.38 14.76 -11.80
N LEU A 91 0.56 13.69 -11.03
CA LEU A 91 -0.19 13.45 -9.80
C LEU A 91 0.78 13.35 -8.63
N GLU A 92 0.48 14.04 -7.54
CA GLU A 92 1.09 13.79 -6.24
C GLU A 92 0.10 12.98 -5.40
N ILE A 93 0.51 11.79 -4.98
CA ILE A 93 -0.30 10.93 -4.10
C ILE A 93 0.47 10.58 -2.84
N THR A 94 -0.26 10.30 -1.77
CA THR A 94 0.29 9.63 -0.59
C THR A 94 -0.40 8.30 -0.40
N LEU A 95 0.39 7.23 -0.29
CA LEU A 95 -0.08 5.92 0.12
C LEU A 95 0.11 5.75 1.64
N THR A 96 -0.94 5.35 2.34
CA THR A 96 -0.83 4.82 3.70
C THR A 96 -0.84 3.30 3.64
N GLY A 97 0.20 2.66 4.18
CA GLY A 97 0.35 1.22 4.14
C GLY A 97 -0.73 0.51 4.95
N LEU A 98 -1.28 -0.55 4.36
CA LEU A 98 -2.35 -1.37 4.94
C LEU A 98 -1.78 -2.67 5.48
N SER A 99 -1.24 -3.49 4.58
CA SER A 99 -0.81 -4.86 4.86
C SER A 99 0.16 -5.32 3.79
N ARG A 100 1.03 -6.26 4.12
CA ARG A 100 1.79 -7.02 3.15
C ARG A 100 0.89 -8.04 2.45
N PHE A 101 1.27 -8.45 1.25
CA PHE A 101 0.56 -9.48 0.49
C PHE A 101 1.53 -10.39 -0.27
N THR A 102 1.07 -11.61 -0.53
CA THR A 102 1.71 -12.53 -1.47
C THR A 102 1.02 -12.39 -2.82
N ILE A 103 1.79 -12.39 -3.91
CA ILE A 103 1.27 -12.46 -5.27
C ILE A 103 0.99 -13.91 -5.61
N VAL A 104 -0.28 -14.23 -5.83
CA VAL A 104 -0.73 -15.55 -6.28
C VAL A 104 -0.57 -15.66 -7.79
N GLU A 105 -1.00 -14.62 -8.50
CA GLU A 105 -1.02 -14.59 -9.97
C GLU A 105 -0.82 -13.16 -10.47
N GLU A 106 0.01 -12.98 -11.50
CA GLU A 106 0.00 -11.76 -12.30
C GLU A 106 -0.98 -11.91 -13.47
N LEU A 107 -1.96 -11.03 -13.53
CA LEU A 107 -3.05 -11.12 -14.50
C LEU A 107 -2.61 -10.67 -15.89
N SER A 108 -3.08 -11.38 -16.91
CA SER A 108 -3.02 -10.94 -18.30
C SER A 108 -4.13 -9.93 -18.56
N VAL A 109 -3.79 -8.64 -18.55
CA VAL A 109 -4.74 -7.51 -18.67
C VAL A 109 -4.44 -6.65 -19.88
N THR A 110 -5.45 -5.94 -20.37
CA THR A 110 -5.33 -4.94 -21.46
C THR A 110 -4.90 -3.56 -20.96
N THR A 111 -4.87 -3.35 -19.64
CA THR A 111 -4.43 -2.09 -19.03
C THR A 111 -2.94 -1.87 -19.24
N ARG A 112 -2.51 -0.61 -19.26
CA ARG A 112 -1.08 -0.24 -19.41
C ARG A 112 -0.25 -0.54 -18.17
N TYR A 113 -0.90 -0.80 -17.03
CA TYR A 113 -0.29 -1.17 -15.76
C TYR A 113 -0.59 -2.62 -15.42
N ARG A 114 0.22 -3.18 -14.51
CA ARG A 114 0.16 -4.58 -14.08
C ARG A 114 -0.86 -4.75 -12.96
N GLN A 115 -1.50 -5.91 -12.92
CA GLN A 115 -2.48 -6.27 -11.88
C GLN A 115 -2.21 -7.67 -11.39
N VAL A 116 -2.51 -7.94 -10.13
CA VAL A 116 -2.26 -9.23 -9.50
C VAL A 116 -3.46 -9.69 -8.69
N ILE A 117 -3.52 -11.00 -8.45
CA ILE A 117 -4.28 -11.58 -7.36
C ILE A 117 -3.40 -11.59 -6.11
N ALA A 118 -3.85 -10.89 -5.08
CA ALA A 118 -3.21 -10.74 -3.79
C ALA A 118 -3.82 -11.71 -2.78
N ASP A 119 -2.94 -12.40 -2.04
CA ASP A 119 -3.29 -13.17 -0.86
C ASP A 119 -2.74 -12.48 0.40
N TRP A 120 -3.63 -12.25 1.35
CA TRP A 120 -3.40 -11.52 2.59
C TRP A 120 -3.22 -12.45 3.80
N ASP A 121 -3.54 -13.74 3.67
CA ASP A 121 -3.67 -14.65 4.81
C ASP A 121 -2.36 -14.81 5.58
N ARG A 122 -1.25 -14.92 4.85
CA ARG A 122 0.10 -15.00 5.45
C ARG A 122 0.45 -13.78 6.32
N TYR A 123 -0.19 -12.65 6.04
CA TYR A 123 0.04 -11.37 6.71
C TYR A 123 -1.19 -10.88 7.46
N ALA A 124 -2.09 -11.79 7.86
CA ALA A 124 -3.27 -11.44 8.63
C ALA A 124 -2.92 -10.60 9.86
N ALA A 125 -1.78 -10.89 10.52
CA ALA A 125 -1.17 -10.13 11.62
C ALA A 125 -1.06 -8.62 11.36
N ASP A 126 -0.82 -8.19 10.12
CA ASP A 126 -0.65 -6.78 9.76
C ASP A 126 -1.95 -5.98 9.91
N ARG A 127 -3.11 -6.65 9.90
CA ARG A 127 -4.43 -6.03 10.12
C ARG A 127 -4.71 -5.75 11.59
N TRP A 128 -4.03 -6.45 12.50
CA TRP A 128 -4.09 -6.18 13.93
C TRP A 128 -3.05 -5.11 14.30
N GLY A 129 -3.31 -3.89 13.84
CA GLY A 129 -2.57 -2.71 14.25
C GLY A 129 -3.20 -2.07 15.49
N GLU A 130 -2.40 -1.89 16.54
CA GLU A 130 -2.66 -1.20 17.82
C GLU A 130 -3.36 -1.96 18.96
N ASP A 131 -4.27 -2.91 18.72
CA ASP A 131 -4.95 -3.58 19.85
C ASP A 131 -4.02 -4.46 20.72
N GLU A 132 -2.89 -4.95 20.19
CA GLU A 132 -1.85 -5.64 20.99
C GLU A 132 -0.82 -4.71 21.62
N ILE A 133 -1.00 -3.37 21.51
CA ILE A 133 -0.46 -2.42 22.50
C ILE A 133 -1.33 -2.43 23.77
N ALA A 134 -2.27 -3.36 23.93
CA ALA A 134 -2.96 -3.64 25.20
C ALA A 134 -2.02 -3.98 26.38
N GLY A 135 -0.70 -4.08 26.17
CA GLY A 135 0.30 -4.19 27.23
C GLY A 135 1.00 -2.89 27.65
N ILE A 136 0.84 -1.77 26.93
CA ILE A 136 1.47 -0.49 27.32
C ILE A 136 0.51 0.26 28.25
N ASP A 137 0.82 0.21 29.54
CA ASP A 137 0.19 1.09 30.53
C ASP A 137 0.53 2.55 30.18
N ARG A 138 -0.43 3.20 29.53
CA ARG A 138 -0.37 4.60 29.11
C ARG A 138 -0.06 5.53 30.29
N ASN A 139 -0.56 5.23 31.49
CA ASN A 139 -0.27 6.04 32.68
C ASN A 139 1.18 5.87 33.12
N ARG A 140 1.73 4.66 33.06
CA ARG A 140 3.15 4.41 33.35
C ARG A 140 4.07 5.11 32.35
N LEU A 141 3.74 5.07 31.06
CA LEU A 141 4.50 5.78 30.02
C LEU A 141 4.49 7.29 30.23
N LEU A 142 3.31 7.88 30.46
CA LEU A 142 3.17 9.32 30.72
C LEU A 142 3.88 9.75 32.01
N THR A 143 3.87 8.90 33.05
CA THR A 143 4.59 9.17 34.30
C THR A 143 6.09 9.17 34.10
N ALA A 144 6.63 8.24 33.29
CA ALA A 144 8.06 8.19 32.99
C ALA A 144 8.53 9.39 32.14
N LEU A 145 7.72 9.84 31.17
CA LEU A 145 8.04 10.99 30.32
C LEU A 145 8.07 12.32 31.07
N ARG A 146 7.26 12.47 32.14
CA ARG A 146 7.29 13.66 33.01
C ARG A 146 8.62 13.89 33.72
N ALA A 147 9.49 12.87 33.81
CA ALA A 147 10.83 13.03 34.40
C ALA A 147 11.85 13.70 33.45
N TYR A 148 11.49 13.88 32.18
CA TYR A 148 12.35 14.45 31.13
C TYR A 148 11.81 15.77 30.54
N LEU A 149 10.69 16.28 31.07
CA LEU A 149 10.08 17.58 30.74
C LEU A 149 10.25 18.54 31.91
#